data_AF-A0A7T4AZA9-F1
#
_entry.id   AF-A0A7T4AZA9-F1
#
_cell.length_a   1.000
_cell.length_b   1.000
_cell.length_c   1.000
_cell.angle_alpha   90.00
_cell.angle_beta   90.00
_cell.angle_gamma   90.00
#
_symmetry.space_group_name_H-M   'P 1'
#
loop_
_entity.id
_entity.type
_entity.pdbx_description
1 polymer ?
#
loop_
_entity_poly.entity_id
_entity_poly.type
_entity_poly.pdbx_seq_one_letter_code
_entity_poly.pdbx_strand_id
1 'polypeptide(L)'
;MKRIAILAAAGFAALLGLTFALGNVVGAHDRELLAKDEKKRTTMLARSCGKHGRLLHDPVQNEYVCAWTNPDGATLTAEIPQYPYLDQLARR
;
A
#
# COMPACT_ATOMS: atom_id res chain seq x y z
N MET A 1 14.39 -5.36 -50.68
CA MET A 1 14.26 -6.26 -49.50
C MET A 1 14.92 -5.72 -48.23
N LYS A 2 16.23 -5.40 -48.20
CA LYS A 2 16.91 -4.85 -46.99
C LYS A 2 16.23 -3.62 -46.35
N ARG A 3 15.79 -2.64 -47.14
CA ARG A 3 15.12 -1.42 -46.64
C ARG A 3 13.78 -1.71 -45.95
N ILE A 4 13.04 -2.70 -46.43
CA ILE A 4 11.73 -3.10 -45.87
C ILE A 4 11.94 -3.79 -44.51
N ALA A 5 12.96 -4.64 -44.39
CA ALA A 5 13.32 -5.30 -43.13
C ALA A 5 13.75 -4.30 -42.05
N ILE A 6 14.50 -3.26 -42.42
CA ILE A 6 14.93 -2.20 -41.48
C ILE A 6 13.73 -1.39 -40.97
N LEU A 7 12.80 -1.01 -41.86
CA LEU A 7 11.60 -0.29 -41.48
C LEU A 7 10.68 -1.14 -40.57
N ALA A 8 10.54 -2.43 -40.86
CA ALA A 8 9.77 -3.34 -40.02
C ALA A 8 10.39 -3.51 -38.62
N ALA A 9 11.71 -3.66 -38.53
CA ALA A 9 12.42 -3.76 -37.25
C ALA A 9 12.32 -2.47 -36.43
N ALA A 10 12.44 -1.30 -37.08
CA ALA A 10 12.27 -0.01 -36.42
C ALA A 10 10.84 0.19 -35.90
N GLY A 11 9.83 -0.18 -36.69
CA GLY A 11 8.43 -0.15 -36.27
C GLY A 11 8.15 -1.07 -35.08
N PHE A 12 8.71 -2.28 -35.08
CA PHE A 12 8.56 -3.23 -33.98
C PHE A 12 9.26 -2.73 -32.70
N ALA A 13 10.47 -2.19 -32.81
CA ALA A 13 11.18 -1.59 -31.67
C ALA A 13 10.42 -0.39 -31.09
N ALA A 14 9.80 0.45 -31.93
CA ALA A 14 8.97 1.55 -31.46
C ALA A 14 7.72 1.06 -30.70
N LEU A 15 7.08 -0.01 -31.17
CA LEU A 15 5.93 -0.63 -30.50
C LEU A 15 6.31 -1.19 -29.13
N LEU A 16 7.46 -1.87 -29.03
CA LEU A 16 7.98 -2.37 -27.75
C LEU A 16 8.32 -1.21 -26.78
N GLY A 17 8.94 -0.15 -27.29
CA GLY A 17 9.23 1.05 -26.49
C GLY A 17 7.94 1.70 -25.94
N LEU A 18 6.90 1.82 -26.77
CA LEU A 18 5.60 2.35 -26.36
C LEU A 18 4.92 1.49 -25.29
N THR A 19 4.88 0.17 -25.48
CA THR A 19 4.27 -0.75 -24.49
C THR A 19 5.01 -0.74 -23.16
N PHE A 20 6.34 -0.70 -23.17
CA PHE A 20 7.14 -0.55 -21.95
C PHE A 20 6.88 0.78 -21.25
N ALA A 21 6.85 1.89 -21.99
CA ALA A 21 6.58 3.21 -21.45
C ALA A 21 5.18 3.28 -20.79
N LEU A 22 4.15 2.75 -21.48
CA LEU A 22 2.80 2.67 -20.93
C LEU A 22 2.74 1.80 -19.67
N GLY A 23 3.41 0.65 -19.67
CA GLY A 23 3.49 -0.23 -18.48
C GLY A 23 4.11 0.47 -17.27
N ASN A 24 5.14 1.30 -17.47
CA ASN A 24 5.75 2.08 -16.39
C ASN A 24 4.80 3.16 -15.84
N VAL A 25 4.02 3.80 -16.72
CA VAL A 25 3.02 4.80 -16.30
C VAL A 25 1.93 4.15 -15.46
N VAL A 26 1.37 3.02 -15.92
CA VAL A 26 0.36 2.26 -15.17
C VAL A 26 0.93 1.82 -13.82
N GLY A 27 2.13 1.22 -13.80
CA GLY A 27 2.75 0.80 -12.54
C GLY A 27 3.11 1.95 -11.59
N ALA A 28 3.38 3.16 -12.09
CA ALA A 28 3.52 4.34 -11.25
C ALA A 28 2.18 4.74 -10.62
N HIS A 29 1.10 4.70 -11.40
CA HIS A 29 -0.22 5.08 -10.94
C HIS A 29 -0.79 4.06 -9.94
N ASP A 30 -0.57 2.76 -10.15
CA ASP A 30 -0.96 1.71 -9.22
C ASP A 30 -0.27 1.87 -7.86
N ARG A 31 1.03 2.18 -7.85
CA ARG A 31 1.76 2.46 -6.60
C ARG A 31 1.20 3.66 -5.85
N GLU A 32 0.79 4.69 -6.59
CA GLU A 32 0.14 5.87 -6.01
C GLU A 32 -1.22 5.53 -5.37
N LEU A 33 -2.03 4.73 -6.07
CA LEU A 33 -3.33 4.26 -5.58
C LEU A 33 -3.17 3.40 -4.32
N LEU A 34 -2.23 2.44 -4.33
CA LEU A 34 -1.94 1.61 -3.18
C LEU A 34 -1.45 2.44 -1.98
N ALA A 35 -0.61 3.46 -2.21
CA ALA A 35 -0.17 4.35 -1.14
C ALA A 35 -1.31 5.19 -0.56
N LYS A 36 -2.25 5.65 -1.40
CA LYS A 36 -3.46 6.36 -0.96
C LYS A 36 -4.37 5.45 -0.14
N ASP A 37 -4.56 4.21 -0.57
CA ASP A 37 -5.37 3.22 0.15
C ASP A 37 -4.73 2.85 1.50
N GLU A 38 -3.42 2.63 1.54
CA GLU A 38 -2.72 2.34 2.80
C GLU A 38 -2.79 3.53 3.76
N LYS A 39 -2.63 4.76 3.26
CA LYS A 39 -2.83 5.97 4.07
C LYS A 39 -4.26 6.06 4.64
N LYS A 40 -5.26 5.73 3.83
CA LYS A 40 -6.66 5.73 4.26
C LYS A 40 -6.91 4.63 5.31
N ARG A 41 -6.37 3.43 5.08
CA ARG A 41 -6.46 2.29 6.00
C ARG A 41 -5.81 2.62 7.35
N THR A 42 -4.56 3.05 7.36
CA THR A 42 -3.82 3.45 8.58
C THR A 42 -4.54 4.57 9.32
N THR A 43 -5.12 5.55 8.62
CA THR A 43 -5.94 6.60 9.26
C THR A 43 -7.18 6.02 9.95
N MET A 44 -7.85 5.04 9.35
CA MET A 44 -9.00 4.37 9.98
C MET A 44 -8.58 3.52 11.18
N LEU A 45 -7.48 2.77 11.07
CA LEU A 45 -6.91 2.00 12.17
C LEU A 45 -6.52 2.91 13.34
N ALA A 46 -5.86 4.05 13.07
CA ALA A 46 -5.47 5.00 14.11
C ALA A 46 -6.64 5.55 14.93
N ARG A 47 -7.84 5.66 14.33
CA ARG A 47 -9.06 6.07 15.06
C ARG A 47 -9.44 5.09 16.16
N SER A 48 -9.12 3.80 16.01
CA SER A 48 -9.41 2.78 17.03
C SER A 48 -8.57 2.96 18.30
N CYS A 49 -7.41 3.65 18.22
CA CYS A 49 -6.53 3.91 19.36
C CYS A 49 -7.05 5.01 20.31
N GLY A 50 -8.14 5.70 19.96
CA GLY A 50 -8.69 6.79 20.75
C GLY A 50 -7.79 8.04 20.80
N LYS A 51 -8.11 8.99 21.70
CA LYS A 51 -7.50 10.33 21.73
C LYS A 51 -6.03 10.36 22.17
N HIS A 52 -5.64 9.45 23.07
CA HIS A 52 -4.32 9.42 23.69
C HIS A 52 -3.43 8.29 23.18
N GLY A 53 -3.97 7.43 22.31
CA GLY A 53 -3.26 6.31 21.72
C GLY A 53 -2.58 6.71 20.42
N ARG A 54 -1.50 6.01 20.11
CA ARG A 54 -0.74 6.16 18.88
C ARG A 54 -0.75 4.83 18.14
N LEU A 55 -0.96 4.87 16.83
CA LEU A 55 -0.81 3.68 16.00
C LEU A 55 0.69 3.44 15.77
N LEU A 56 1.17 2.24 16.10
CA LEU A 56 2.52 1.78 15.82
C LEU A 56 2.44 0.59 14.86
N HIS A 57 3.43 0.48 13.98
CA HIS A 57 3.63 -0.69 13.14
C HIS A 57 4.63 -1.62 13.83
N ASP A 58 4.22 -2.87 14.06
CA ASP A 58 5.12 -3.95 14.48
C ASP A 58 5.71 -4.60 13.21
N PRO A 59 7.01 -4.40 12.93
CA PRO A 59 7.64 -4.96 11.74
C PRO A 59 7.90 -6.47 11.84
N VAL A 60 7.86 -7.06 13.04
CA VAL A 60 8.09 -8.50 13.25
C VAL A 60 6.85 -9.29 12.88
N GLN A 61 5.69 -8.84 13.35
CA GLN A 61 4.40 -9.46 13.05
C GLN A 61 3.76 -8.89 11.77
N ASN A 62 4.28 -7.77 11.28
CA ASN A 62 3.72 -6.98 10.18
C ASN A 62 2.27 -6.53 10.46
N GLU A 63 2.01 -6.11 11.69
CA GLU A 63 0.69 -5.71 12.17
C GLU A 63 0.73 -4.31 12.78
N TYR A 64 -0.44 -3.68 12.92
CA TYR A 64 -0.57 -2.42 13.64
C TYR A 64 -1.07 -2.64 15.06
N VAL A 65 -0.48 -1.95 16.02
CA VAL A 65 -0.89 -1.96 17.43
C VAL A 65 -1.15 -0.54 17.90
N CYS A 66 -2.03 -0.39 18.88
CA CYS A 66 -2.19 0.89 19.58
C CYS A 66 -1.25 0.93 20.77
N ALA A 67 -0.56 2.04 20.95
CA ALA A 67 0.32 2.30 22.08
C ALA A 67 -0.14 3.53 22.87
N TRP A 68 -0.18 3.40 24.18
CA TRP A 68 -0.42 4.50 25.12
C TRP A 68 0.77 4.62 26.06
N THR A 69 1.20 5.85 26.32
CA THR A 69 2.28 6.13 27.27
C THR A 69 1.66 6.70 28.54
N ASN A 70 1.89 6.02 29.66
CA ASN A 70 1.49 6.48 30.98
C ASN A 70 2.39 7.65 31.44
N PRO A 71 1.94 8.47 32.41
CA PRO A 71 2.73 9.58 32.95
C PRO A 71 4.07 9.16 33.57
N ASP A 72 4.18 7.92 34.04
CA ASP A 72 5.39 7.30 34.58
C ASP A 72 6.38 6.82 33.51
N GLY A 73 6.02 6.94 32.23
CA GLY A 73 6.82 6.51 31.08
C GLY A 73 6.57 5.06 30.65
N ALA A 74 5.72 4.30 31.34
CA ALA A 74 5.37 2.95 30.91
C ALA A 74 4.52 2.99 29.62
N THR A 75 4.80 2.09 28.68
CA THR A 75 4.02 1.96 27.45
C THR A 75 3.13 0.73 27.51
N LEU A 76 1.84 0.93 27.28
CA LEU A 76 0.86 -0.13 27.13
C LEU A 76 0.55 -0.29 25.65
N THR A 77 0.62 -1.51 25.13
CA THR A 77 0.24 -1.85 23.76
C THR A 77 -1.00 -2.73 23.75
N ALA A 78 -1.90 -2.49 22.81
CA ALA A 78 -3.03 -3.38 22.54
C ALA A 78 -3.12 -3.69 21.04
N GLU A 79 -3.41 -4.95 20.74
CA GLU A 79 -3.75 -5.39 19.40
C GLU A 79 -5.06 -4.74 18.94
N ILE A 80 -5.14 -4.48 17.64
CA ILE A 80 -6.36 -3.99 17.02
C ILE A 80 -6.75 -4.88 15.84
N PRO A 81 -8.05 -4.98 15.53
CA PRO A 81 -8.49 -5.69 14.34
C PRO A 81 -7.89 -5.04 13.08
N GLN A 82 -7.05 -5.78 12.35
CA GLN A 82 -6.38 -5.29 11.14
C GLN A 82 -7.34 -5.11 9.96
N TYR A 83 -8.47 -5.84 9.99
CA TYR A 83 -9.48 -5.89 8.94
C TYR A 83 -10.90 -5.77 9.52
N PRO A 84 -11.24 -4.64 10.15
CA PRO A 84 -12.47 -4.53 10.94
C PRO A 84 -13.75 -4.85 10.15
N TYR A 85 -13.76 -4.63 8.83
CA TYR A 85 -14.89 -5.01 7.97
C TYR A 85 -14.95 -6.52 7.68
N LEU A 86 -13.82 -7.17 7.38
CA LEU A 86 -13.77 -8.61 7.12
C LEU A 86 -14.03 -9.40 8.41
N ASP A 87 -13.49 -8.93 9.53
CA ASP A 87 -13.67 -9.53 10.85
C ASP A 87 -15.13 -9.45 11.33
N GLN A 88 -15.92 -8.50 10.83
CA GLN A 88 -17.36 -8.42 11.06
C GLN A 88 -18.14 -9.42 10.19
N LEU A 89 -17.71 -9.62 8.94
CA LEU A 89 -18.32 -10.60 8.05
C LEU A 89 -18.09 -12.04 8.52
N ALA A 90 -16.91 -12.35 9.05
CA ALA A 90 -16.57 -13.69 9.56
C ALA A 90 -17.35 -14.09 10.83
N ARG A 91 -17.99 -13.13 11.51
CA ARG A 91 -18.79 -13.37 12.73
C ARG A 91 -20.31 -13.47 12.46
N ARG A 92 -20.75 -13.30 11.21
CA ARG A 92 -22.13 -13.57 10.79
C ARG A 92 -22.28 -15.01 10.33
#